data_AF-A0A7V9L0E1-F1
#
_entry.id   AF-A0A7V9L0E1-F1
#
_cell.length_a   1.000
_cell.length_b   1.000
_cell.length_c   1.000
_cell.angle_alpha   90.00
_cell.angle_beta   90.00
_cell.angle_gamma   90.00
#
_symmetry.space_group_name_H-M   'P 1'
#
loop_
_entity.id
_entity.type
_entity.pdbx_description
1 polymer ?
#
loop_
_entity_poly.entity_id
_entity_poly.type
_entity_poly.pdbx_seq_one_letter_code
_entity_poly.pdbx_strand_id
1 'polypeptide(L)' 'LALPDKILCRADCAGLCPTCGKDLNVEPHEHAAESGDPRWAALAELRERL' A
#
# COMPACT_ATOMS: atom_id res chain seq x y z
N LEU A 1 20.44 -6.16 24.42
CA LEU A 1 19.23 -6.65 23.72
C LEU A 1 19.57 -6.68 22.23
N ALA A 2 19.53 -7.83 21.57
CA ALA A 2 19.73 -7.95 20.13
C ALA A 2 18.36 -8.08 19.45
N LEU A 3 18.10 -7.27 18.43
CA LEU A 3 16.88 -7.34 17.62
C LEU A 3 17.18 -8.07 16.30
N PRO A 4 16.18 -8.72 15.67
CA PRO A 4 16.36 -9.34 14.37
C PRO A 4 16.60 -8.28 13.30
N ASP A 5 17.40 -8.63 12.29
CA ASP A 5 17.71 -7.75 11.14
C ASP A 5 16.45 -7.35 10.35
N LYS A 6 15.40 -8.18 10.41
CA LYS A 6 14.11 -7.94 9.76
C LYS A 6 12.97 -8.38 10.68
N ILE A 7 12.02 -7.49 10.88
CA ILE A 7 10.74 -7.80 11.52
C ILE A 7 9.76 -8.09 10.39
N LEU A 8 9.47 -9.37 10.19
CA LEU A 8 8.57 -9.82 9.13
C LEU A 8 7.16 -10.06 9.68
N CYS A 9 6.17 -9.86 8.82
CA CYS A 9 4.81 -10.30 9.09
C CYS A 9 4.70 -11.83 9.02
N ARG A 10 3.68 -12.39 9.69
CA ARG A 10 3.21 -13.76 9.43
C ARG A 10 2.68 -13.88 8.00
N ALA A 11 2.62 -15.11 7.48
CA ALA A 11 2.26 -15.38 6.09
C ALA A 11 0.84 -14.93 5.70
N ASP A 12 -0.07 -14.87 6.67
CA ASP A 12 -1.49 -14.50 6.52
C ASP A 12 -1.80 -13.09 7.07
N CYS A 13 -0.80 -12.25 7.28
CA CYS A 13 -1.02 -10.89 7.77
C CYS A 13 -1.70 -10.04 6.69
N ALA A 14 -2.89 -9.51 7.01
CA ALA A 14 -3.60 -8.59 6.11
C ALA A 14 -2.89 -7.24 5.95
N GLY A 15 -1.93 -6.92 6.83
CA GLY A 15 -1.16 -5.69 6.79
C GLY A 15 -1.94 -4.46 7.26
N LEU A 16 -1.42 -3.28 6.91
CA LEU A 16 -2.04 -1.99 7.18
C LEU A 16 -2.77 -1.50 5.93
N CYS A 17 -3.88 -0.78 6.11
CA CYS A 17 -4.55 -0.13 5.00
C CYS A 17 -3.60 0.89 4.33
N PRO A 18 -3.38 0.80 3.00
CA PRO A 18 -2.48 1.72 2.31
C PRO A 18 -2.99 3.16 2.28
N THR A 19 -4.28 3.37 2.51
CA THR A 19 -4.92 4.69 2.50
C THR A 19 -4.94 5.34 3.88
N CYS A 20 -5.37 4.62 4.94
CA CYS A 20 -5.56 5.21 6.26
C CYS A 20 -4.62 4.67 7.36
N GLY A 21 -3.82 3.63 7.06
CA GLY A 21 -2.86 3.04 7.99
C GLY A 21 -3.43 2.18 9.10
N LYS A 22 -4.75 1.97 9.17
CA LYS A 22 -5.38 1.07 10.17
C LYS A 22 -4.98 -0.39 9.94
N ASP A 23 -4.93 -1.16 11.03
CA ASP A 23 -4.65 -2.60 11.00
C ASP A 23 -5.83 -3.39 10.43
N LEU A 24 -5.64 -3.96 9.23
CA LEU A 24 -6.66 -4.75 8.54
C LEU A 24 -6.90 -6.11 9.20
N ASN A 25 -6.03 -6.55 10.10
CA ASN A 25 -6.25 -7.76 10.89
C ASN A 25 -7.28 -7.53 12.02
N VAL A 26 -7.49 -6.27 12.44
CA VAL A 26 -8.45 -5.89 13.48
C VAL A 26 -9.73 -5.33 12.86
N GLU A 27 -9.58 -4.45 11.87
CA GLU A 27 -10.71 -3.78 11.19
C GLU A 27 -10.55 -3.97 9.68
N PRO A 28 -11.02 -5.10 9.10
CA PRO A 28 -11.03 -5.29 7.67
C PRO A 28 -11.93 -4.25 7.00
N HIS A 29 -11.37 -3.48 6.08
CA HIS A 29 -12.11 -2.48 5.32
C HIS A 29 -11.40 -2.19 3.99
N GLU A 30 -12.12 -1.52 3.09
CA GLU A 30 -11.59 -1.06 1.81
C GLU A 30 -11.83 0.45 1.66
N HIS A 31 -10.89 1.12 0.98
CA HIS A 31 -11.10 2.48 0.49
C HIS A 31 -11.25 2.43 -1.03
N ALA A 32 -12.10 3.29 -1.58
CA ALA A 32 -12.15 3.47 -3.02
C ALA A 32 -10.75 3.84 -3.52
N ALA A 33 -10.30 3.15 -4.57
CA ALA A 33 -9.05 3.50 -5.21
C ALA A 33 -9.16 4.93 -5.74
N GLU A 34 -8.32 5.84 -5.24
CA GLU A 34 -8.23 7.16 -5.82
C GLU A 34 -7.69 7.05 -7.26
N SER A 35 -8.25 7.85 -8.16
CA SER A 35 -7.66 8.04 -9.48
C SER A 35 -6.22 8.53 -9.31
N GLY A 36 -5.32 7.99 -10.13
CA GLY A 36 -3.88 8.14 -9.96
C GLY A 36 -3.42 9.58 -9.65
N ASP A 37 -2.39 9.68 -8.83
CA ASP A 37 -1.90 10.97 -8.34
C ASP A 37 -1.52 11.90 -9.51
N PRO A 38 -2.06 13.15 -9.54
CA PRO A 38 -1.90 14.06 -10.67
C PRO A 38 -0.44 14.42 -10.97
N ARG A 39 0.46 14.29 -9.99
CA ARG A 39 1.91 14.51 -10.18
C ARG A 39 2.52 13.50 -11.16
N TRP A 40 1.85 12.37 -11.37
CA TRP A 40 2.28 11.30 -12.28
C TRP A 40 1.60 11.34 -13.64
N ALA A 41 0.82 12.39 -13.95
CA ALA A 41 0.11 12.51 -15.23
C ALA A 41 1.04 12.32 -16.44
N ALA A 42 2.23 12.91 -16.42
CA ALA A 42 3.23 12.76 -17.50
C ALA A 42 3.72 11.30 -17.67
N LEU A 43 3.75 10.49 -16.61
CA LEU A 43 4.08 9.07 -16.73
C LEU A 43 2.92 8.26 -17.32
N ALA A 44 1.68 8.62 -17.01
CA ALA A 44 0.53 8.03 -17.66
C ALA A 44 0.58 8.31 -19.18
N GLU A 45 0.82 9.57 -19.57
CA GLU A 45 1.01 9.95 -20.97
C GLU A 45 2.18 9.20 -21.63
N LEU A 46 3.30 9.03 -20.94
CA LEU A 46 4.44 8.26 -21.44
C LEU A 46 4.07 6.81 -21.70
N ARG A 47 3.32 6.16 -20.80
CA ARG A 47 2.88 4.77 -20.94
C ARG A 47 2.02 4.57 -22.18
N GLU A 48 1.10 5.50 -22.48
CA GLU A 48 0.23 5.39 -23.67
C GLU A 48 0.98 5.58 -25.01
N ARG A 49 2.22 6.07 -24.96
CA ARG A 49 3.07 6.33 -26.14
C ARG A 49 4.06 5.22 -26.45
N LEU A 50 4.16 4.21 -25.57
CA LEU A 50 5.01 3.02 -25.73
C LEU A 50 4.18 1.86 -26.27
#